data_AF-A0A354K7W8-F1
#
_entry.id   AF-A0A354K7W8-F1
#
_cell.length_a   1.000
_cell.length_b   1.000
_cell.length_c   1.000
_cell.angle_alpha   90.00
_cell.angle_beta   90.00
_cell.angle_gamma   90.00
#
_symmetry.space_group_name_H-M   'P 1'
#
loop_
_entity.id
_entity.type
_entity.pdbx_description
1 polymer ?
#
loop_
_entity_poly.entity_id
_entity_poly.type
_entity_poly.pdbx_seq_one_letter_code
_entity_poly.pdbx_strand_id
1 'polypeptide(L)'
;MEKDNLLRIEVYSYSWMYKTLIAFGVFVMVVWFFAMFWALSVWMVVFYCLTLAAFIAYCWFYERTPTVISADDQTLRWRHLGKTHKIALSEIRNVTCEPYSVRTRYDTFQHLRLTVFVKDENNDDIEFNDKVDANGMLTDLLNDQQKDVPLMKMYRFLKERVSDGGRVSG
;
A
#
# COMPACT_ATOMS: atom_id res chain seq x y z
N MET A 1 25.06 15.73 17.99
CA MET A 1 23.65 15.29 18.02
C MET A 1 23.21 15.14 16.59
N GLU A 2 23.49 13.98 16.03
CA GLU A 2 23.21 13.59 14.65
C GLU A 2 21.69 13.40 14.54
N LYS A 3 21.03 14.23 13.72
CA LYS A 3 19.62 14.05 13.42
C LYS A 3 19.54 12.84 12.50
N ASP A 4 19.14 11.70 13.04
CA ASP A 4 18.76 10.54 12.26
C ASP A 4 17.87 11.00 11.09
N ASN A 5 18.34 10.82 9.86
CA ASN A 5 17.63 11.17 8.63
C ASN A 5 16.49 10.18 8.38
N LEU A 6 15.57 10.08 9.34
CA LEU A 6 14.46 9.16 9.30
C LEU A 6 13.37 9.73 8.40
N LEU A 7 13.27 9.20 7.18
CA LEU A 7 12.19 9.56 6.27
C LEU A 7 10.99 8.64 6.54
N ARG A 8 9.90 9.22 7.05
CA ARG A 8 8.63 8.53 7.27
C ARG A 8 7.57 9.02 6.29
N ILE A 9 6.98 8.11 5.54
CA ILE A 9 5.87 8.38 4.63
C ILE A 9 4.70 7.44 4.94
N GLU A 10 3.49 7.92 4.67
CA GLU A 10 2.27 7.13 4.80
C GLU A 10 1.74 6.87 3.39
N VAL A 11 1.51 5.60 3.08
CA VAL A 11 1.18 5.12 1.74
C VAL A 11 0.05 4.13 1.86
N TYR A 12 -0.93 4.20 0.96
CA TYR A 12 -2.02 3.22 0.95
C TYR A 12 -1.60 2.00 0.12
N SER A 13 -1.01 0.99 0.78
CA SER A 13 -0.69 -0.27 0.09
C SER A 13 -1.97 -0.97 -0.34
N TYR A 14 -2.22 -0.95 -1.65
CA TYR A 14 -3.35 -1.59 -2.29
C TYR A 14 -2.95 -2.99 -2.78
N SER A 15 -2.98 -3.99 -1.90
CA SER A 15 -2.54 -5.35 -2.23
C SER A 15 -3.61 -6.14 -3.01
N TRP A 16 -3.20 -6.89 -4.04
CA TRP A 16 -4.10 -7.76 -4.81
C TRP A 16 -4.75 -8.85 -3.94
N MET A 17 -3.99 -9.41 -2.99
CA MET A 17 -4.49 -10.41 -2.04
C MET A 17 -5.68 -9.88 -1.21
N TYR A 18 -5.68 -8.61 -0.84
CA TYR A 18 -6.79 -8.00 -0.12
C TYR A 18 -8.08 -7.94 -0.94
N LYS A 19 -7.98 -7.58 -2.24
CA LYS A 19 -9.14 -7.61 -3.14
C LYS A 19 -9.72 -9.01 -3.26
N THR A 20 -8.86 -10.02 -3.39
CA THR A 20 -9.28 -11.42 -3.46
C THR A 20 -9.98 -11.85 -2.17
N LEU A 21 -9.45 -11.47 -1.01
CA LEU A 21 -10.07 -11.75 0.30
C LEU A 21 -11.42 -11.05 0.48
N ILE A 22 -11.56 -9.77 0.10
CA ILE A 22 -12.86 -9.09 0.14
C ILE A 22 -13.85 -9.76 -0.79
N ALA A 23 -13.45 -10.06 -2.04
CA ALA A 23 -14.33 -10.69 -3.02
C ALA A 23 -14.82 -12.06 -2.53
N PHE A 24 -13.93 -12.84 -1.92
CA PHE A 24 -14.29 -14.11 -1.27
C PHE A 24 -15.26 -13.90 -0.09
N GLY A 25 -14.99 -12.92 0.78
CA GLY A 25 -15.88 -12.57 1.89
C GLY A 25 -17.29 -12.17 1.43
N VAL A 26 -17.38 -11.34 0.37
CA VAL A 26 -18.65 -10.97 -0.27
C VAL A 26 -19.36 -12.19 -0.83
N PHE A 27 -18.65 -13.09 -1.50
CA PHE A 27 -19.22 -14.32 -2.03
C PHE A 27 -19.84 -15.20 -0.92
N VAL A 28 -19.13 -15.38 0.19
CA VAL A 28 -19.63 -16.13 1.36
C VAL A 28 -20.91 -15.48 1.93
N MET A 29 -20.94 -14.15 2.04
CA MET A 29 -22.14 -13.43 2.50
C MET A 29 -23.33 -13.63 1.58
N VAL A 30 -23.12 -13.61 0.25
CA VAL A 30 -24.17 -13.85 -0.73
C VAL A 30 -24.71 -15.28 -0.62
N VAL A 31 -23.84 -16.28 -0.53
CA VAL A 31 -24.26 -17.69 -0.36
C VAL A 31 -25.06 -17.86 0.94
N TRP A 32 -24.61 -17.25 2.04
CA TRP A 32 -25.32 -17.31 3.31
C TRP A 32 -26.68 -16.61 3.26
N PHE A 33 -26.79 -15.48 2.57
CA PHE A 33 -28.06 -14.79 2.33
C PHE A 33 -29.06 -15.71 1.62
N PHE A 34 -28.64 -16.46 0.59
CA PHE A 34 -29.51 -17.43 -0.07
C PHE A 34 -29.89 -18.59 0.85
N ALA A 35 -28.93 -19.14 1.62
CA ALA A 35 -29.22 -20.21 2.59
C ALA A 35 -30.26 -19.78 3.63
N MET A 36 -30.24 -18.51 4.05
CA MET A 36 -31.22 -17.94 4.97
C MET A 36 -32.63 -17.92 4.39
N PHE A 37 -32.77 -17.67 3.09
CA PHE A 37 -34.06 -17.65 2.38
C PHE A 37 -34.74 -19.03 2.41
N TRP A 38 -33.96 -20.11 2.41
CA TRP A 38 -34.47 -21.47 2.54
C TRP A 38 -34.79 -21.86 3.98
N ALA A 39 -34.08 -21.30 4.96
CA ALA A 39 -34.25 -21.65 6.37
C ALA A 39 -35.42 -20.95 7.06
N LEU A 40 -35.94 -19.83 6.51
CA LEU A 40 -37.08 -19.04 7.03
C LEU A 40 -37.01 -18.75 8.55
N SER A 41 -35.80 -18.61 9.10
CA SER A 41 -35.57 -18.43 10.53
C SER A 41 -35.17 -17.00 10.86
N VAL A 42 -35.93 -16.35 11.76
CA VAL A 42 -35.67 -14.98 12.22
C VAL A 42 -34.28 -14.83 12.85
N TRP A 43 -33.83 -15.84 13.59
CA TRP A 43 -32.51 -15.82 14.23
C TRP A 43 -31.37 -15.79 13.22
N MET A 44 -31.51 -16.48 12.08
CA MET A 44 -30.52 -16.43 11.00
C MET A 44 -30.42 -15.02 10.40
N VAL A 45 -31.53 -14.30 10.31
CA VAL A 45 -31.55 -12.89 9.87
C VAL A 45 -30.76 -12.00 10.82
N VAL A 46 -30.99 -12.14 12.13
CA VAL A 46 -30.29 -11.36 13.14
C VAL A 46 -28.79 -11.63 13.09
N PHE A 47 -28.38 -12.90 13.02
CA PHE A 47 -26.96 -13.25 12.90
C PHE A 47 -26.34 -12.72 11.60
N TYR A 48 -27.04 -12.81 10.46
CA TYR A 48 -26.58 -12.28 9.19
C TYR A 48 -26.38 -10.75 9.24
N CYS A 49 -27.31 -10.01 9.85
CA CYS A 49 -27.17 -8.56 10.00
C CYS A 49 -25.97 -8.19 10.87
N LEU A 50 -25.73 -8.91 11.96
CA LEU A 50 -24.58 -8.68 12.85
C LEU A 50 -23.25 -8.98 12.13
N THR A 51 -23.15 -10.09 11.40
CA THR A 51 -21.94 -10.45 10.68
C THR A 51 -21.69 -9.50 9.50
N LEU A 52 -22.73 -9.07 8.79
CA LEU A 52 -22.63 -8.06 7.75
C LEU A 52 -22.11 -6.73 8.31
N ALA A 53 -22.66 -6.26 9.44
CA ALA A 53 -22.20 -5.03 10.08
C ALA A 53 -20.74 -5.13 10.52
N ALA A 54 -20.33 -6.27 11.11
CA ALA A 54 -18.94 -6.51 11.49
C ALA A 54 -18.00 -6.56 10.27
N PHE A 55 -18.43 -7.17 9.17
CA PHE A 55 -17.66 -7.23 7.93
C PHE A 55 -17.48 -5.85 7.30
N ILE A 56 -18.54 -5.04 7.24
CA ILE A 56 -18.47 -3.66 6.75
C ILE A 56 -17.52 -2.83 7.63
N ALA A 57 -17.62 -2.96 8.96
CA ALA A 57 -16.73 -2.28 9.89
C ALA A 57 -15.26 -2.69 9.70
N TYR A 58 -15.01 -3.99 9.47
CA TYR A 58 -13.68 -4.51 9.16
C TYR A 58 -13.10 -3.92 7.86
N CYS A 59 -13.88 -3.94 6.77
CA CYS A 59 -13.47 -3.35 5.49
C CYS A 59 -13.17 -1.86 5.64
N TRP A 60 -14.01 -1.13 6.37
CA TRP A 60 -13.82 0.30 6.61
C TRP A 60 -12.56 0.60 7.44
N PHE A 61 -12.29 -0.19 8.48
CA PHE A 61 -11.07 -0.06 9.28
C PHE A 61 -9.82 -0.37 8.46
N TYR A 62 -9.87 -1.43 7.64
CA TYR A 62 -8.76 -1.82 6.78
C TYR A 62 -8.43 -0.73 5.75
N GLU A 63 -9.43 -0.18 5.06
CA GLU A 63 -9.23 0.90 4.10
C GLU A 63 -8.66 2.17 4.76
N ARG A 64 -8.99 2.42 6.03
CA ARG A 64 -8.47 3.57 6.78
C ARG A 64 -7.09 3.37 7.37
N THR A 65 -6.53 2.17 7.37
CA THR A 65 -5.22 1.92 8.01
C THR A 65 -4.11 2.19 6.99
N PRO A 66 -3.40 3.33 7.02
CA PRO A 66 -2.31 3.60 6.09
C PRO A 66 -1.14 2.65 6.37
N THR A 67 -0.46 2.23 5.32
CA THR A 67 0.84 1.57 5.44
C THR A 67 1.86 2.64 5.76
N VAL A 68 2.47 2.56 6.94
CA VAL A 68 3.51 3.49 7.35
C VAL A 68 4.85 2.93 6.88
N ILE A 69 5.52 3.64 5.98
CA ILE A 69 6.87 3.29 5.52
C ILE A 69 7.85 4.25 6.20
N SER A 70 8.88 3.71 6.81
CA SER A 70 9.98 4.47 7.40
C SER A 70 11.29 3.91 6.87
N ALA A 71 12.10 4.77 6.26
CA ALA A 71 13.47 4.43 5.87
C ALA A 71 14.45 5.19 6.75
N ASP A 72 15.50 4.49 7.12
CA ASP A 72 16.68 4.98 7.80
C ASP A 72 17.91 4.65 6.95
N ASP A 73 19.08 5.13 7.35
CA ASP A 73 20.34 5.02 6.60
C ASP A 73 20.81 3.58 6.35
N GLN A 74 20.27 2.61 7.09
CA GLN A 74 20.63 1.19 6.99
C GLN A 74 19.44 0.26 6.72
N THR A 75 18.22 0.67 7.06
CA THR A 75 17.05 -0.23 7.01
C THR A 75 15.81 0.46 6.45
N LEU A 76 15.06 -0.28 5.63
CA LEU A 76 13.72 0.08 5.21
C LEU A 76 12.73 -0.72 6.07
N ARG A 77 11.79 -0.04 6.71
CA ARG A 77 10.75 -0.65 7.54
C ARG A 77 9.39 -0.22 7.02
N TRP A 78 8.45 -1.14 6.99
CA TRP A 78 7.06 -0.80 6.70
C TRP A 78 6.14 -1.53 7.67
N ARG A 79 5.10 -0.83 8.09
CA ARG A 79 4.05 -1.38 8.94
C ARG A 79 2.75 -1.39 8.18
N HIS A 80 2.20 -2.59 8.00
CA HIS A 80 0.88 -2.79 7.43
C HIS A 80 0.03 -3.61 8.40
N LEU A 81 -1.14 -3.08 8.80
CA LEU A 81 -2.12 -3.77 9.67
C LEU A 81 -1.50 -4.38 10.94
N GLY A 82 -0.62 -3.62 11.60
CA GLY A 82 0.06 -4.06 12.82
C GLY A 82 1.24 -5.02 12.60
N LYS A 83 1.41 -5.61 11.41
CA LYS A 83 2.64 -6.34 11.07
C LYS A 83 3.72 -5.35 10.68
N THR A 84 4.88 -5.46 11.33
CA THR A 84 6.05 -4.64 11.02
C THR A 84 7.05 -5.52 10.27
N HIS A 85 7.38 -5.12 9.06
CA HIS A 85 8.41 -5.73 8.24
C HIS A 85 9.64 -4.82 8.21
N LYS A 86 10.82 -5.42 8.13
CA LYS A 86 12.09 -4.72 8.03
C LYS A 86 12.98 -5.43 7.03
N ILE A 87 13.71 -4.66 6.25
CA ILE A 87 14.71 -5.14 5.30
C ILE A 87 15.96 -4.24 5.38
N ALA A 88 17.14 -4.83 5.24
CA ALA A 88 18.37 -4.05 5.17
C ALA A 88 18.51 -3.41 3.78
N LEU A 89 18.99 -2.17 3.70
CA LEU A 89 19.21 -1.51 2.41
C LEU A 89 20.25 -2.25 1.55
N SER A 90 21.19 -2.96 2.17
CA SER A 90 22.18 -3.81 1.50
C SER A 90 21.56 -5.01 0.75
N GLU A 91 20.36 -5.42 1.15
CA GLU A 91 19.61 -6.50 0.50
C GLU A 91 18.80 -5.98 -0.69
N ILE A 92 18.69 -4.66 -0.86
CA ILE A 92 17.99 -4.05 -1.98
C ILE A 92 18.94 -4.02 -3.19
N ARG A 93 18.54 -4.73 -4.25
CA ARG A 93 19.27 -4.78 -5.52
C ARG A 93 18.99 -3.55 -6.36
N ASN A 94 17.73 -3.16 -6.45
CA ASN A 94 17.29 -2.04 -7.26
C ASN A 94 15.98 -1.46 -6.72
N VAL A 95 15.70 -0.23 -7.08
CA VAL A 95 14.43 0.44 -6.79
C VAL A 95 13.94 1.12 -8.05
N THR A 96 12.73 0.81 -8.47
CA THR A 96 12.06 1.49 -9.59
C THR A 96 10.84 2.25 -9.10
N CYS A 97 10.55 3.37 -9.75
CA CYS A 97 9.36 4.15 -9.48
C CYS A 97 8.69 4.51 -10.80
N GLU A 98 7.48 3.99 -11.02
CA GLU A 98 6.77 4.08 -12.30
C GLU A 98 5.36 4.62 -12.10
N PRO A 99 4.92 5.59 -12.91
CA PRO A 99 3.52 5.99 -12.94
C PRO A 99 2.69 4.91 -13.62
N TYR A 100 1.54 4.59 -13.05
CA TYR A 100 0.57 3.69 -13.67
C TYR A 100 -0.85 4.24 -13.53
N SER A 101 -1.68 4.02 -14.54
CA SER A 101 -3.09 4.42 -14.51
C SER A 101 -3.98 3.23 -14.17
N VAL A 102 -4.83 3.38 -13.15
CA VAL A 102 -5.90 2.43 -12.86
C VAL A 102 -7.18 2.97 -13.48
N ARG A 103 -7.64 2.31 -14.56
CA ARG A 103 -8.92 2.62 -15.17
C ARG A 103 -10.02 1.83 -14.45
N THR A 104 -10.96 2.56 -13.86
CA THR A 104 -12.22 2.00 -13.35
C THR A 104 -13.33 2.26 -14.37
N ARG A 105 -14.52 1.67 -14.13
CA ARG A 105 -15.67 1.83 -15.04
C ARG A 105 -16.11 3.30 -15.21
N TYR A 106 -15.88 4.14 -14.20
CA TYR A 106 -16.37 5.53 -14.17
C TYR A 106 -15.26 6.57 -14.05
N ASP A 107 -14.02 6.17 -13.76
CA ASP A 107 -12.94 7.11 -13.50
C ASP A 107 -11.56 6.52 -13.84
N THR A 108 -10.58 7.37 -14.15
CA THR A 108 -9.18 6.96 -14.34
C THR A 108 -8.31 7.62 -13.28
N PHE A 109 -7.76 6.81 -12.39
CA PHE A 109 -6.86 7.28 -11.34
C PHE A 109 -5.41 7.12 -11.79
N GLN A 110 -4.61 8.17 -11.64
CA GLN A 110 -3.16 8.06 -11.75
C GLN A 110 -2.58 7.61 -10.40
N HIS A 111 -1.63 6.72 -10.44
CA HIS A 111 -0.94 6.17 -9.28
C HIS A 111 0.57 6.13 -9.55
N LEU A 112 1.36 6.13 -8.49
CA LEU A 112 2.80 5.90 -8.51
C LEU A 112 3.05 4.55 -7.86
N ARG A 113 3.78 3.68 -8.54
CA ARG A 113 4.27 2.41 -8.00
C ARG A 113 5.74 2.56 -7.69
N LEU A 114 6.14 2.17 -6.49
CA LEU A 114 7.52 2.00 -6.07
C LEU A 114 7.75 0.50 -5.89
N THR A 115 8.62 -0.09 -6.72
CA THR A 115 9.00 -1.50 -6.59
C THR A 115 10.42 -1.58 -6.07
N VAL A 116 10.60 -2.26 -4.95
CA VAL A 116 11.88 -2.53 -4.30
C VAL A 116 12.25 -3.97 -4.60
N PHE A 117 13.29 -4.17 -5.39
CA PHE A 117 13.80 -5.48 -5.78
C PHE A 117 14.80 -5.96 -4.72
N VAL A 118 14.52 -7.10 -4.11
CA VAL A 118 15.34 -7.68 -3.04
C VAL A 118 16.25 -8.76 -3.62
N LYS A 119 17.47 -8.88 -3.07
CA LYS A 119 18.50 -9.84 -3.49
C LYS A 119 18.23 -11.29 -3.03
N ASP A 120 17.12 -11.54 -2.33
CA ASP A 120 16.83 -12.85 -1.77
C ASP A 120 16.62 -13.90 -2.87
N GLU A 121 16.96 -15.16 -2.58
CA GLU A 121 16.95 -16.28 -3.55
C GLU A 121 15.57 -16.53 -4.18
N ASN A 122 14.50 -16.01 -3.55
CA ASN A 122 13.12 -16.08 -4.04
C ASN A 122 12.70 -14.91 -4.95
N ASN A 123 13.54 -13.88 -5.12
CA ASN A 123 13.24 -12.69 -5.94
C ASN A 123 11.84 -12.10 -5.60
N ASP A 124 11.53 -12.02 -4.31
CA ASP A 124 10.29 -11.42 -3.82
C ASP A 124 10.37 -9.89 -3.97
N ASP A 125 9.69 -9.37 -4.98
CA ASP A 125 9.59 -7.94 -5.24
C ASP A 125 8.61 -7.29 -4.27
N ILE A 126 9.04 -6.23 -3.58
CA ILE A 126 8.18 -5.49 -2.65
C ILE A 126 7.59 -4.28 -3.39
N GLU A 127 6.28 -4.29 -3.59
CA GLU A 127 5.55 -3.19 -4.25
C GLU A 127 4.84 -2.28 -3.23
N PHE A 128 5.08 -0.97 -3.34
CA PHE A 128 4.34 0.09 -2.66
C PHE A 128 3.62 0.97 -3.69
N ASN A 129 2.36 1.31 -3.44
CA ASN A 129 1.54 2.07 -4.39
C ASN A 129 0.98 3.32 -3.72
N ASP A 130 1.09 4.47 -4.37
CA ASP A 130 0.53 5.74 -3.90
C ASP A 130 -0.40 6.33 -4.94
N LYS A 131 -1.45 7.02 -4.50
CA LYS A 131 -2.39 7.67 -5.42
C LYS A 131 -1.85 9.03 -5.81
N VAL A 132 -1.82 9.30 -7.11
CA VAL A 132 -1.35 10.56 -7.66
C VAL A 132 -2.54 11.37 -8.12
N ASP A 133 -2.74 12.52 -7.49
CA ASP A 133 -3.69 13.51 -7.97
C ASP A 133 -3.02 14.35 -9.06
N ALA A 134 -3.16 13.91 -10.31
CA ALA A 134 -2.58 14.56 -11.49
C ALA A 134 -3.04 16.02 -11.65
N ASN A 135 -4.30 16.30 -11.33
CA ASN A 135 -4.88 17.65 -11.40
C ASN A 135 -4.30 18.54 -10.30
N GLY A 136 -4.14 17.99 -9.09
CA GLY A 136 -3.41 18.62 -8.01
C GLY A 136 -1.96 18.95 -8.40
N MET A 137 -1.22 17.98 -8.95
CA MET A 137 0.18 18.21 -9.36
C MET A 137 0.33 19.23 -10.48
N LEU A 138 -0.56 19.24 -11.48
CA LEU A 138 -0.55 20.25 -12.55
C LEU A 138 -0.86 21.64 -12.03
N THR A 139 -1.86 21.76 -11.16
CA THR A 139 -2.24 23.04 -10.54
C THR A 139 -1.11 23.57 -9.65
N ASP A 140 -0.45 22.69 -8.92
CA ASP A 140 0.63 23.04 -8.00
C ASP A 140 1.92 23.41 -8.78
N LEU A 141 2.19 22.73 -9.91
CA LEU A 141 3.29 23.06 -10.83
C LEU A 141 3.07 24.39 -11.56
N LEU A 142 1.81 24.72 -11.90
CA LEU A 142 1.42 26.04 -12.40
C LEU A 142 1.56 27.15 -11.36
N ASN A 143 1.52 26.80 -10.07
CA ASN A 143 1.65 27.71 -8.93
C ASN A 143 3.06 27.73 -8.31
N ASP A 144 4.06 27.11 -8.97
CA ASP A 144 5.45 26.96 -8.50
C ASP A 144 5.57 26.31 -7.10
N GLN A 145 4.53 25.59 -6.68
CA GLN A 145 4.51 24.79 -5.48
C GLN A 145 4.70 23.34 -5.91
N GLN A 146 5.94 22.84 -5.91
CA GLN A 146 6.16 21.45 -6.30
C GLN A 146 5.54 20.51 -5.24
N LYS A 147 4.36 19.94 -5.54
CA LYS A 147 3.69 19.02 -4.61
C LYS A 147 4.56 17.78 -4.42
N ASP A 148 4.92 17.57 -3.17
CA ASP A 148 5.92 16.61 -2.77
C ASP A 148 5.25 15.24 -2.57
N VAL A 149 5.19 14.43 -3.62
CA VAL A 149 4.57 13.08 -3.53
C VAL A 149 5.37 12.23 -2.54
N PRO A 150 4.77 11.72 -1.45
CA PRO A 150 5.49 10.99 -0.40
C PRO A 150 6.29 9.81 -0.95
N LEU A 151 5.70 9.01 -1.85
CA LEU A 151 6.39 7.89 -2.49
C LEU A 151 7.64 8.32 -3.28
N MET A 152 7.60 9.49 -3.90
CA MET A 152 8.70 10.02 -4.71
C MET A 152 9.87 10.48 -3.83
N LYS A 153 9.61 11.00 -2.62
CA LYS A 153 10.66 11.28 -1.63
C LYS A 153 11.39 10.01 -1.23
N MET A 154 10.62 8.95 -0.95
CA MET A 154 11.16 7.66 -0.56
C MET A 154 11.97 7.04 -1.70
N TYR A 155 11.50 7.15 -2.94
CA TYR A 155 12.27 6.74 -4.11
C TYR A 155 13.64 7.45 -4.18
N ARG A 156 13.67 8.78 -4.07
CA ARG A 156 14.92 9.56 -4.13
C ARG A 156 15.88 9.15 -3.01
N PHE A 157 15.37 9.04 -1.79
CA PHE A 157 16.14 8.63 -0.61
C PHE A 157 16.76 7.24 -0.79
N LEU A 158 15.95 6.26 -1.20
CA LEU A 158 16.42 4.89 -1.42
C LEU A 158 17.42 4.82 -2.58
N LYS A 159 17.16 5.52 -3.69
CA LYS A 159 18.04 5.51 -4.85
C LYS A 159 19.43 6.07 -4.54
N GLU A 160 19.49 7.17 -3.78
CA GLU A 160 20.75 7.79 -3.36
C GLU A 160 21.58 6.79 -2.53
N ARG A 161 20.97 6.16 -1.53
CA ARG A 161 21.68 5.22 -0.65
C ARG A 161 22.03 3.88 -1.28
N VAL A 162 21.16 3.35 -2.15
CA VAL A 162 21.44 2.11 -2.91
C VAL A 162 22.54 2.34 -3.95
N SER A 163 22.61 3.54 -4.54
CA SER A 163 23.68 3.88 -5.50
C SER A 163 25.02 4.16 -4.81
N ASP A 164 25.02 4.82 -3.64
CA ASP A 164 26.26 5.13 -2.90
C ASP A 164 26.87 3.91 -2.20
N GLY A 165 26.07 2.90 -1.86
CA GLY A 165 26.58 1.60 -1.39
C GLY A 165 27.46 0.87 -2.41
N GLY A 166 27.45 1.27 -3.68
CA GLY A 166 28.35 0.79 -4.74
C GLY A 166 29.65 1.59 -4.88
N ARG A 167 29.84 2.69 -4.14
CA ARG A 167 31.01 3.58 -4.28
C ARG A 167 32.12 3.38 -3.26
N VAL A 168 31.98 2.43 -2.33
CA VAL A 168 33.04 2.13 -1.33
C VAL A 168 33.74 0.83 -1.69
N SER A 169 34.49 0.84 -2.80
CA SER A 169 35.54 -0.13 -3.13
C SER A 169 36.42 0.47 -4.22
N GLY A 170 37.26 1.43 -3.82
CA GLY A 170 38.36 1.99 -4.60
C GLY A 170 39.59 2.07 -3.73
#